data_AF-A0AAD6KVH9-F1
#
_entry.id   AF-A0AAD6KVH9-F1
#
_cell.length_a   1.000
_cell.length_b   1.000
_cell.length_c   1.000
_cell.angle_alpha   90.00
_cell.angle_beta   90.00
_cell.angle_gamma   90.00
#
_symmetry.space_group_name_H-M   'P 1'
#
loop_
_entity.id
_entity.type
_entity.pdbx_description
1 polymer ?
#
loop_
_entity_poly.entity_id
_entity_poly.type
_entity_poly.pdbx_seq_one_letter_code
_entity_poly.pdbx_strand_id
1 'polypeptide(L)'
;MTYPDPDFHDFDKDRDGECFSGGQVWAVHDILGAMPRFYAQIKKVLSPGFNLRITWLEAHPDDQDEIEWVKKGLPVACGKFKYGKSQYTDKRLMFSHPIDLEEGGQRDTYKIFPRKGETWALFKNWDIKWKSDADTHQEVKGFVSLFCRVREDGMDVFEIPPGELFRFSHMIPSFKLTGDEREAVPKGSLELDPASLPKKVVETANPEDFIE
;
A
#
# COMPACT_ATOMS: atom_id res chain seq x y z
N MET A 1 17.80 4.53 -0.10
CA MET A 1 17.24 3.54 -1.03
C MET A 1 16.70 4.34 -2.19
N THR A 2 17.17 4.09 -3.42
CA THR A 2 16.71 4.82 -4.61
C THR A 2 15.70 3.93 -5.32
N TYR A 3 14.46 4.40 -5.44
CA TYR A 3 13.45 3.76 -6.27
C TYR A 3 13.63 4.27 -7.70
N PRO A 4 13.28 3.46 -8.70
CA PRO A 4 13.20 3.95 -10.08
C PRO A 4 12.16 5.06 -10.14
N ASP A 5 12.47 6.13 -10.88
CA ASP A 5 11.55 7.24 -11.04
C ASP A 5 10.29 6.76 -11.79
N PRO A 6 9.10 7.19 -11.36
CA PRO A 6 7.87 6.96 -12.12
C PRO A 6 7.96 7.63 -13.50
N ASP A 7 7.28 7.04 -14.47
CA ASP A 7 7.26 7.47 -15.86
C ASP A 7 6.34 8.69 -16.09
N PHE A 8 5.25 8.84 -15.32
CA PHE A 8 4.24 9.89 -15.56
C PHE A 8 3.89 10.77 -14.35
N HIS A 9 3.72 10.22 -13.15
CA HIS A 9 3.31 10.95 -11.95
C HIS A 9 4.40 10.97 -10.87
N ASP A 10 4.73 12.16 -10.39
CA ASP A 10 5.74 12.36 -9.34
C ASP A 10 5.15 12.16 -7.93
N PHE A 11 5.15 10.91 -7.47
CA PHE A 11 4.65 10.54 -6.13
C PHE A 11 5.45 11.16 -4.98
N ASP A 12 6.68 11.65 -5.21
CA ASP A 12 7.47 12.27 -4.14
C ASP A 12 6.96 13.67 -3.78
N LYS A 13 6.39 14.39 -4.75
CA LYS A 13 5.69 15.67 -4.50
C LYS A 13 4.48 15.51 -3.58
N ASP A 14 3.80 14.37 -3.64
CA ASP A 14 2.67 14.07 -2.75
C ASP A 14 3.12 13.83 -1.29
N ARG A 15 4.43 13.72 -1.06
CA ARG A 15 5.07 13.49 0.25
C ARG A 15 5.95 14.68 0.67
N ASP A 16 5.81 15.83 0.04
CA ASP A 16 6.58 17.02 0.43
C ASP A 16 6.20 17.51 1.82
N GLY A 17 7.14 18.18 2.50
CA GLY A 17 6.95 18.60 3.89
C GLY A 17 5.73 19.51 4.11
N GLU A 18 5.31 20.22 3.06
CA GLU A 18 4.15 21.11 3.05
C GLU A 18 2.81 20.36 2.96
N CYS A 19 2.80 19.09 2.55
CA CYS A 19 1.60 18.27 2.40
C CYS A 19 1.03 17.78 3.76
N PHE A 20 1.82 17.90 4.83
CA PHE A 20 1.48 17.39 6.15
C PHE A 20 0.68 18.41 6.95
N SER A 21 -0.45 17.99 7.51
CA SER A 21 -1.31 18.82 8.35
C SER A 21 -1.90 18.03 9.52
N GLY A 22 -2.26 18.75 10.60
CA GLY A 22 -2.85 18.14 11.78
C GLY A 22 -4.22 17.53 11.48
N GLY A 23 -4.47 16.32 11.98
CA GLY A 23 -5.71 15.56 11.80
C GLY A 23 -5.61 14.48 10.72
N GLN A 24 -4.72 14.62 9.74
CA GLN A 24 -4.51 13.62 8.69
C GLN A 24 -4.03 12.29 9.27
N VAL A 25 -4.41 11.21 8.60
CA VAL A 25 -3.88 9.87 8.85
C VAL A 25 -3.08 9.46 7.63
N TRP A 26 -1.90 8.91 7.86
CA TRP A 26 -0.98 8.52 6.80
C TRP A 26 -0.61 7.05 6.93
N ALA A 27 -0.52 6.37 5.80
CA ALA A 27 0.15 5.09 5.68
C ALA A 27 1.67 5.30 5.82
N VAL A 28 2.31 4.37 6.51
CA VAL A 28 3.71 4.44 6.92
C VAL A 28 4.39 3.13 6.56
N HIS A 29 5.56 3.24 5.93
CA HIS A 29 6.37 2.10 5.53
C HIS A 29 6.83 1.30 6.74
N ASP A 30 6.70 -0.02 6.65
CA ASP A 30 7.21 -0.94 7.66
C ASP A 30 8.72 -1.15 7.56
N ILE A 31 9.31 -1.62 8.66
CA ILE A 31 10.75 -1.85 8.75
C ILE A 31 11.22 -3.10 8.00
N LEU A 32 10.31 -4.04 7.69
CA LEU A 32 10.65 -5.36 7.15
C LEU A 32 10.66 -5.40 5.62
N GLY A 33 9.74 -4.72 4.95
CA GLY A 33 9.64 -4.73 3.49
C GLY A 33 9.61 -3.35 2.83
N ALA A 34 9.68 -2.28 3.62
CA ALA A 34 9.45 -0.92 3.15
C ALA A 34 8.11 -0.78 2.41
N MET A 35 7.08 -1.50 2.87
CA MET A 35 5.72 -1.42 2.32
C MET A 35 4.82 -0.66 3.31
N PRO A 36 3.84 0.15 2.84
CA PRO A 36 3.03 1.03 3.67
C PRO A 36 1.94 0.28 4.46
N ARG A 37 2.35 -0.48 5.48
CA ARG A 37 1.50 -1.40 6.26
C ARG A 37 1.11 -0.88 7.64
N PHE A 38 1.72 0.22 8.09
CA PHE A 38 1.37 0.88 9.36
C PHE A 38 0.62 2.18 9.10
N TYR A 39 -0.05 2.70 10.13
CA TYR A 39 -0.78 3.96 10.04
C TYR A 39 -0.50 4.86 11.23
N ALA A 40 -0.44 6.17 10.98
CA ALA A 40 -0.26 7.16 12.02
C ALA A 40 -1.10 8.41 11.75
N GLN A 41 -1.78 8.91 12.79
CA GLN A 41 -2.41 10.21 12.75
C GLN A 41 -1.39 11.30 13.09
N ILE A 42 -1.36 12.36 12.29
CA ILE A 42 -0.63 13.58 12.59
C ILE A 42 -1.42 14.37 13.63
N LYS A 43 -0.92 14.44 14.85
CA LYS A 43 -1.51 15.31 15.89
C LYS A 43 -1.14 16.77 15.68
N LYS A 44 0.11 17.02 15.28
CA LYS A 44 0.64 18.37 15.12
C LYS A 44 1.86 18.39 14.22
N VAL A 45 1.93 19.42 13.38
CA VAL A 45 3.15 19.81 12.63
C VAL A 45 3.86 20.90 13.45
N LEU A 46 5.17 20.75 13.66
CA LEU A 46 5.99 21.64 14.46
C LEU A 46 6.96 22.42 13.57
N SER A 47 7.27 23.65 13.98
CA SER A 47 8.26 24.51 13.33
C SER A 47 9.32 24.97 14.34
N PRO A 48 10.54 25.30 13.90
CA PRO A 48 11.05 25.26 12.51
C PRO A 48 11.42 23.84 12.04
N GLY A 49 11.46 23.65 10.70
CA GLY A 49 11.82 22.37 10.08
C GLY A 49 10.67 21.36 9.99
N PHE A 50 10.97 20.15 9.52
CA PHE A 50 9.99 19.06 9.47
C PHE A 50 10.04 18.25 10.76
N ASN A 51 9.04 18.42 11.62
CA ASN A 51 8.88 17.59 12.80
C ASN A 51 7.40 17.41 13.12
N LEU A 52 6.98 16.16 13.30
CA LEU A 52 5.60 15.79 13.52
C LEU A 52 5.43 15.14 14.89
N ARG A 53 4.38 15.55 15.61
CA ARG A 53 3.82 14.72 16.68
C ARG A 53 2.78 13.80 16.06
N ILE A 54 3.01 12.50 16.13
CA ILE A 54 2.11 11.48 15.58
C ILE A 54 1.53 10.59 16.69
N THR A 55 0.41 9.93 16.40
CA THR A 55 -0.15 8.84 17.19
C THR A 55 -0.33 7.64 16.28
N TRP A 56 0.29 6.51 16.62
CA TRP A 56 0.16 5.28 15.86
C TRP A 56 -1.25 4.72 15.95
N LEU A 57 -1.69 4.05 14.88
CA LEU A 57 -2.85 3.18 14.92
C LEU A 57 -2.36 1.75 15.10
N GLU A 58 -2.88 1.08 16.13
CA GLU A 58 -2.56 -0.30 16.47
C GLU A 58 -3.74 -1.20 16.10
N ALA A 59 -3.45 -2.36 15.52
CA ALA A 59 -4.47 -3.33 15.14
C ALA A 59 -5.32 -3.73 16.35
N HIS A 60 -6.63 -3.78 16.14
CA HIS A 60 -7.61 -4.17 17.15
C HIS A 60 -8.44 -5.34 16.62
N PRO A 61 -7.89 -6.57 16.67
CA PRO A 61 -8.53 -7.75 16.09
C PRO A 61 -9.82 -8.11 16.86
N ASP A 62 -10.83 -8.61 16.14
CA ASP A 62 -12.11 -9.04 16.74
C ASP A 62 -12.20 -10.56 16.95
N ASP A 63 -11.70 -11.33 15.98
CA ASP A 63 -11.81 -12.79 15.97
C ASP A 63 -10.49 -13.50 16.29
N GLN A 64 -10.58 -14.81 16.52
CA GLN A 64 -9.46 -15.62 16.95
C GLN A 64 -8.35 -15.70 15.89
N ASP A 65 -8.70 -15.69 14.61
CA ASP A 65 -7.73 -15.80 13.52
C ASP A 65 -6.93 -14.50 13.38
N GLU A 66 -7.60 -13.34 13.47
CA GLU A 66 -6.96 -12.03 13.52
C GLU A 66 -6.07 -11.87 14.77
N ILE A 67 -6.54 -12.35 15.94
CA ILE A 67 -5.75 -12.34 17.18
C ILE A 67 -4.48 -13.17 17.01
N GLU A 68 -4.58 -14.37 16.43
CA GLU A 68 -3.43 -15.23 16.18
C GLU A 68 -2.47 -14.63 15.15
N TRP A 69 -3.01 -14.00 14.10
CA TRP A 69 -2.23 -13.25 13.11
C TRP A 69 -1.40 -12.15 13.75
N VAL A 70 -2.02 -11.30 14.56
CA VAL A 70 -1.35 -10.22 15.29
C VAL A 70 -0.33 -10.78 16.29
N LYS A 71 -0.66 -11.85 17.04
CA LYS A 71 0.26 -12.50 17.97
C LYS A 71 1.51 -13.08 17.30
N LYS A 72 1.39 -13.53 16.05
CA LYS A 72 2.52 -13.98 15.22
C LYS A 72 3.38 -12.81 14.71
N GLY A 73 3.01 -11.57 15.00
CA GLY A 73 3.73 -10.37 14.56
C GLY A 73 3.55 -10.08 13.07
N LEU A 74 2.52 -10.64 12.44
CA LEU A 74 2.22 -10.39 11.04
C LEU A 74 1.57 -9.01 10.86
N PRO A 75 1.88 -8.28 9.77
CA PRO A 75 1.36 -6.94 9.56
C PRO A 75 -0.15 -6.97 9.31
N VAL A 76 -0.84 -5.92 9.78
CA VAL A 76 -2.28 -5.72 9.58
C VAL A 76 -2.48 -4.34 8.96
N ALA A 77 -2.77 -4.32 7.66
CA ALA A 77 -3.04 -3.10 6.91
C ALA A 77 -4.54 -2.83 6.71
N CYS A 78 -5.37 -3.87 6.78
CA CYS A 78 -6.82 -3.78 6.61
C CYS A 78 -7.50 -4.34 7.86
N GLY A 79 -8.55 -3.67 8.33
CA GLY A 79 -9.33 -4.10 9.48
C GLY A 79 -9.59 -2.99 10.49
N LYS A 80 -9.74 -3.39 11.76
CA LYS A 80 -10.01 -2.48 12.87
C LYS A 80 -8.74 -2.05 13.58
N PHE A 81 -8.75 -0.79 14.02
CA PHE A 81 -7.62 -0.15 14.67
C PHE A 81 -8.06 0.67 15.89
N LYS A 82 -7.12 0.94 16.79
CA LYS A 82 -7.25 1.91 17.89
C LYS A 82 -6.04 2.82 17.93
N TYR A 83 -6.19 4.00 18.52
CA TYR A 83 -5.04 4.85 18.79
C TYR A 83 -4.13 4.22 19.85
N GLY A 84 -2.87 4.09 19.50
CA GLY A 84 -1.81 3.59 20.35
C GLY A 84 -0.91 4.70 20.87
N LYS A 85 0.39 4.44 20.87
CA LYS A 85 1.39 5.37 21.40
C LYS A 85 1.58 6.60 20.52
N SER A 86 1.85 7.73 21.18
CA SER A 86 2.27 8.96 20.51
C SER A 86 3.77 9.13 20.56
N GLN A 87 4.35 9.69 19.50
CA GLN A 87 5.78 9.99 19.42
C GLN A 87 6.05 11.20 18.53
N TYR A 88 7.28 11.70 18.58
CA TYR A 88 7.78 12.69 17.64
C TYR A 88 8.59 12.01 16.54
N THR A 89 8.55 12.55 15.33
CA THR A 89 9.39 12.08 14.21
C THR A 89 9.72 13.24 13.28
N ASP A 90 10.97 13.27 12.82
CA ASP A 90 11.48 14.15 11.76
C ASP A 90 11.70 13.37 10.45
N LYS A 91 11.41 12.06 10.45
CA LYS A 91 11.68 11.17 9.32
C LYS A 91 10.56 11.25 8.28
N ARG A 92 10.55 12.28 7.45
CA ARG A 92 9.55 12.45 6.37
C ARG A 92 9.41 11.21 5.48
N LEU A 93 10.52 10.56 5.13
CA LEU A 93 10.55 9.42 4.21
C LEU A 93 9.86 8.14 4.73
N MET A 94 9.41 8.12 5.99
CA MET A 94 8.63 6.98 6.50
C MET A 94 7.19 6.99 5.98
N PHE A 95 6.66 8.17 5.62
CA PHE A 95 5.27 8.33 5.19
C PHE A 95 5.13 8.00 3.70
N SER A 96 4.05 7.29 3.35
CA SER A 96 3.76 6.88 1.98
C SER A 96 2.69 7.77 1.36
N HIS A 97 1.48 7.77 1.91
CA HIS A 97 0.33 8.50 1.39
C HIS A 97 -0.70 8.74 2.51
N PRO A 98 -1.55 9.77 2.40
CA PRO A 98 -2.68 9.96 3.30
C PRO A 98 -3.73 8.87 3.05
N ILE A 99 -4.45 8.49 4.10
CA ILE A 99 -5.58 7.58 4.03
C ILE A 99 -6.80 8.19 4.74
N ASP A 100 -7.97 7.76 4.31
CA ASP A 100 -9.21 8.08 5.01
C ASP A 100 -9.49 7.07 6.10
N LEU A 101 -9.73 7.58 7.31
CA LEU A 101 -10.04 6.76 8.48
C LEU A 101 -11.55 6.76 8.74
N GLU A 102 -12.16 5.57 8.86
CA GLU A 102 -13.57 5.42 9.22
C GLU A 102 -13.75 5.20 10.71
N GLU A 103 -14.84 5.72 11.28
CA GLU A 103 -15.22 5.41 12.65
C GLU A 103 -15.71 3.96 12.77
N GLY A 104 -15.21 3.25 13.78
CA GLY A 104 -15.46 1.82 13.98
C GLY A 104 -16.82 1.49 14.60
N GLY A 105 -17.65 2.48 14.89
CA GLY A 105 -18.97 2.36 15.53
C GLY A 105 -18.92 2.10 17.05
N GLN A 106 -17.78 1.65 17.57
CA GLN A 106 -17.50 1.60 19.01
C GLN A 106 -16.61 2.78 19.40
N ARG A 107 -16.60 3.10 20.69
CA ARG A 107 -15.76 4.19 21.21
C ARG A 107 -14.29 3.90 20.94
N ASP A 108 -13.59 4.89 20.39
CA ASP A 108 -12.15 4.89 20.12
C ASP A 108 -11.67 3.77 19.17
N THR A 109 -12.59 3.17 18.39
CA THR A 109 -12.24 2.23 17.31
C THR A 109 -12.36 2.88 15.95
N TYR A 110 -11.51 2.45 15.04
CA TYR A 110 -11.43 2.95 13.68
C TYR A 110 -11.30 1.80 12.69
N LYS A 111 -11.63 2.06 11.45
CA LYS A 111 -11.64 1.07 10.37
C LYS A 111 -10.85 1.61 9.18
N ILE A 112 -10.04 0.73 8.61
CA ILE A 112 -9.35 0.95 7.35
C ILE A 112 -9.72 -0.22 6.45
N PHE A 113 -10.50 0.08 5.42
CA PHE A 113 -11.00 -0.89 4.45
C PHE A 113 -10.80 -0.37 3.04
N PRO A 114 -10.59 -1.26 2.05
CA PRO A 114 -10.55 -0.88 0.65
C PRO A 114 -11.83 -0.18 0.21
N ARG A 115 -11.66 0.91 -0.54
CA ARG A 115 -12.76 1.69 -1.12
C ARG A 115 -12.73 1.66 -2.64
N LYS A 116 -13.87 1.99 -3.22
CA LYS A 116 -14.02 2.06 -4.68
C LYS A 116 -13.04 3.10 -5.25
N GLY A 117 -12.19 2.64 -6.16
CA GLY A 117 -11.21 3.49 -6.86
C GLY A 117 -9.80 3.41 -6.28
N GLU A 118 -9.61 2.75 -5.14
CA GLU A 118 -8.28 2.51 -4.56
C GLU A 118 -7.65 1.24 -5.14
N THR A 119 -6.31 1.22 -5.14
CA THR A 119 -5.51 0.05 -5.52
C THR A 119 -4.94 -0.59 -4.26
N TRP A 120 -5.15 -1.89 -4.09
CA TRP A 120 -4.68 -2.64 -2.91
C TRP A 120 -3.90 -3.88 -3.33
N ALA A 121 -2.77 -4.10 -2.66
CA ALA A 121 -1.98 -5.32 -2.81
C ALA A 121 -2.60 -6.47 -1.99
N LEU A 122 -2.59 -7.67 -2.56
CA LEU A 122 -2.98 -8.90 -1.89
C LEU A 122 -1.77 -9.83 -1.75
N PHE A 123 -1.72 -10.63 -0.69
CA PHE A 123 -0.71 -11.70 -0.59
C PHE A 123 -0.98 -12.81 -1.61
N LYS A 124 0.02 -13.11 -2.44
CA LYS A 124 0.01 -14.27 -3.35
C LYS A 124 0.17 -15.56 -2.52
N ASN A 125 -0.62 -16.61 -2.81
CA ASN A 125 -0.58 -17.97 -2.20
C ASN A 125 -1.62 -18.28 -1.09
N TRP A 126 -2.82 -17.71 -1.13
CA TRP A 126 -3.94 -18.22 -0.34
C TRP A 126 -4.85 -19.10 -1.23
N ASP A 127 -4.86 -20.41 -0.97
CA ASP A 127 -5.59 -21.42 -1.76
C ASP A 127 -7.00 -21.64 -1.22
N ILE A 128 -8.00 -21.57 -2.10
CA ILE A 128 -8.93 -22.67 -2.36
C ILE A 128 -9.34 -22.51 -3.84
N LYS A 129 -8.64 -23.22 -4.73
CA LYS A 129 -9.02 -23.48 -6.13
C LYS A 129 -9.14 -22.25 -7.06
N TRP A 130 -8.04 -21.54 -7.32
CA TRP A 130 -7.97 -20.60 -8.44
C TRP A 130 -7.18 -21.23 -9.60
N LYS A 131 -7.90 -21.82 -10.55
CA LYS A 131 -7.49 -21.91 -11.96
C LYS A 131 -8.25 -20.81 -12.69
N SER A 132 -7.50 -19.96 -13.41
CA SER A 132 -7.89 -18.66 -14.01
C SER A 132 -8.18 -17.62 -12.91
N ASP A 133 -7.59 -16.43 -12.81
CA ASP A 133 -7.14 -15.49 -13.84
C ASP A 133 -5.94 -14.66 -13.32
N ALA A 134 -4.73 -15.06 -13.71
CA ALA A 134 -3.53 -14.22 -13.52
C ALA A 134 -3.41 -13.13 -14.61
N ASP A 135 -4.41 -13.02 -15.50
CA ASP A 135 -4.30 -12.28 -16.76
C ASP A 135 -5.07 -10.94 -16.78
N THR A 136 -5.79 -10.57 -15.72
CA THR A 136 -6.60 -9.33 -15.76
C THR A 136 -5.78 -8.05 -15.68
N HIS A 137 -4.54 -8.08 -15.19
CA HIS A 137 -3.65 -6.92 -15.15
C HIS A 137 -2.24 -7.34 -15.55
N GLN A 138 -1.76 -6.83 -16.68
CA GLN A 138 -0.43 -7.14 -17.20
C GLN A 138 0.51 -5.93 -17.03
N GLU A 139 1.73 -6.20 -16.57
CA GLU A 139 2.82 -5.23 -16.58
C GLU A 139 3.10 -4.81 -18.03
N VAL A 140 3.09 -3.51 -18.29
CA VAL A 140 3.38 -3.00 -19.63
C VAL A 140 4.88 -3.11 -19.87
N LYS A 141 5.28 -3.92 -20.85
CA LYS A 141 6.69 -4.13 -21.18
C LYS A 141 7.39 -2.80 -21.45
N GLY A 142 8.50 -2.57 -20.74
CA GLY A 142 9.32 -1.36 -20.87
C GLY A 142 9.03 -0.27 -19.83
N PHE A 143 8.07 -0.48 -18.92
CA PHE A 143 7.74 0.42 -17.81
C PHE A 143 7.96 -0.27 -16.48
N VAL A 144 8.27 0.49 -15.44
CA VAL A 144 8.69 -0.09 -14.14
C VAL A 144 7.50 -0.46 -13.26
N SER A 145 6.45 0.35 -13.28
CA SER A 145 5.27 0.19 -12.41
C SER A 145 3.95 0.49 -13.13
N LEU A 146 3.92 0.35 -14.46
CA LEU A 146 2.72 0.59 -15.27
C LEU A 146 1.95 -0.70 -15.53
N PHE A 147 0.66 -0.70 -15.23
CA PHE A 147 -0.23 -1.85 -15.38
C PHE A 147 -1.46 -1.51 -16.20
N CYS A 148 -1.82 -2.39 -17.13
CA CYS A 148 -3.05 -2.29 -17.91
C CYS A 148 -4.03 -3.36 -17.47
N ARG A 149 -5.30 -3.00 -17.30
CA ARG A 149 -6.36 -3.99 -17.16
C ARG A 149 -6.66 -4.64 -18.51
N VAL A 150 -6.40 -5.94 -18.64
CA VAL A 150 -6.82 -6.75 -19.79
C VAL A 150 -8.30 -7.09 -19.59
N ARG A 151 -9.12 -6.82 -20.61
CA ARG A 151 -10.55 -7.16 -20.60
C ARG A 151 -10.77 -8.42 -21.42
N GLU A 152 -10.80 -9.57 -20.77
CA GLU A 152 -11.42 -10.77 -21.34
C GLU A 152 -12.89 -10.80 -20.87
N ASP A 153 -13.75 -10.11 -21.61
CA ASP A 153 -15.23 -10.21 -21.56
C ASP A 153 -15.96 -10.24 -20.19
N GLY A 154 -15.50 -9.46 -19.21
CA GLY A 154 -16.22 -9.34 -17.94
C GLY A 154 -15.54 -8.39 -16.97
N MET A 155 -16.32 -7.72 -16.12
CA MET A 155 -15.75 -7.09 -14.93
C MET A 155 -15.49 -8.24 -13.95
N ASP A 156 -14.26 -8.78 -13.94
CA ASP A 156 -13.85 -9.71 -12.89
C ASP A 156 -14.01 -9.01 -11.54
N VAL A 157 -15.11 -9.34 -10.88
CA VAL A 157 -15.47 -8.91 -9.54
C VAL A 157 -15.50 -10.18 -8.73
N PHE A 158 -14.51 -10.30 -7.85
CA PHE A 158 -14.53 -11.32 -6.81
C PHE A 158 -14.78 -10.64 -5.48
N GLU A 159 -15.51 -11.31 -4.60
CA GLU A 159 -15.78 -10.82 -3.26
C GLU A 159 -14.74 -11.42 -2.31
N ILE A 160 -14.18 -10.57 -1.43
CA ILE A 160 -13.36 -11.02 -0.30
C ILE A 160 -14.26 -11.02 0.93
N PRO A 161 -14.58 -12.18 1.52
CA PRO A 161 -15.37 -12.26 2.74
C PRO A 161 -14.71 -11.51 3.91
N PRO A 162 -15.49 -11.02 4.90
CA PRO A 162 -14.94 -10.35 6.08
C PRO A 162 -13.93 -11.19 6.87
N GLY A 163 -14.05 -12.52 6.86
CA GLY A 163 -13.08 -13.41 7.51
C GLY A 163 -11.76 -13.58 6.75
N GLU A 164 -11.55 -12.87 5.63
CA GLU A 164 -10.36 -12.99 4.78
C GLU A 164 -9.65 -11.65 4.58
N LEU A 165 -9.90 -10.67 5.46
CA LEU A 165 -9.32 -9.33 5.37
C LEU A 165 -7.78 -9.31 5.51
N PHE A 166 -7.20 -10.32 6.19
CA PHE A 166 -5.75 -10.50 6.27
C PHE A 166 -5.09 -10.79 4.90
N ARG A 167 -5.87 -11.02 3.83
CA ARG A 167 -5.35 -11.09 2.45
C ARG A 167 -4.84 -9.75 1.96
N PHE A 168 -5.37 -8.64 2.47
CA PHE A 168 -4.93 -7.29 2.10
C PHE A 168 -3.57 -6.99 2.73
N SER A 169 -2.57 -6.83 1.86
CA SER A 169 -1.21 -6.50 2.27
C SER A 169 -1.07 -5.03 2.60
N HIS A 170 -1.47 -4.12 1.70
CA HIS A 170 -1.41 -2.66 1.86
C HIS A 170 -2.11 -1.95 0.69
N MET A 171 -2.44 -0.67 0.87
CA MET A 171 -2.87 0.23 -0.21
C MET A 171 -1.64 0.68 -1.01
N ILE A 172 -1.76 0.74 -2.34
CA ILE A 172 -0.72 1.25 -3.23
C ILE A 172 -1.23 2.55 -3.86
N PRO A 173 -0.55 3.69 -3.69
CA PRO A 173 -0.86 4.91 -4.43
C PRO A 173 -0.79 4.64 -5.93
N SER A 174 -1.79 5.09 -6.67
CA SER A 174 -1.89 4.85 -8.10
C SER A 174 -2.40 6.08 -8.84
N PHE A 175 -1.80 6.37 -9.98
CA PHE A 175 -2.22 7.41 -10.90
C PHE A 175 -2.85 6.81 -12.15
N LYS A 176 -4.06 7.27 -12.50
CA LYS A 176 -4.81 6.74 -13.63
C LYS A 176 -4.54 7.56 -14.88
N LEU A 177 -4.02 6.88 -15.90
CA LEU A 177 -3.65 7.49 -17.17
C LEU A 177 -4.84 7.66 -18.11
N THR A 178 -4.77 8.73 -18.89
CA THR A 178 -5.78 9.11 -19.88
C THR A 178 -5.59 8.38 -21.21
N GLY A 179 -4.38 7.89 -21.47
CA GLY A 179 -3.97 7.27 -22.73
C GLY A 179 -3.36 8.27 -23.73
N ASP A 180 -3.35 9.55 -23.40
CA ASP A 180 -2.79 10.62 -24.24
C ASP A 180 -1.32 10.94 -23.87
N GLU A 181 -0.80 10.35 -22.79
CA GLU A 181 0.55 10.61 -22.29
C GLU A 181 1.65 10.02 -23.19
N ARG A 182 1.40 8.85 -23.80
CA ARG A 182 2.34 8.17 -24.71
C ARG A 182 1.62 7.15 -25.61
N GLU A 183 2.01 7.09 -26.89
CA GLU A 183 1.34 6.28 -27.94
C GLU A 183 1.20 4.78 -27.61
N ALA A 184 2.13 4.21 -26.82
CA ALA A 184 2.12 2.81 -26.42
C ALA A 184 1.30 2.51 -25.14
N VAL A 185 0.66 3.52 -24.54
CA VAL A 185 0.00 3.40 -23.23
C VAL A 185 -1.52 3.44 -23.39
N PRO A 186 -2.22 2.33 -23.12
CA PRO A 186 -3.68 2.30 -23.18
C PRO A 186 -4.33 3.26 -22.18
N LYS A 187 -5.48 3.81 -22.59
CA LYS A 187 -6.35 4.60 -21.70
C LYS A 187 -6.82 3.77 -20.51
N GLY A 188 -6.72 4.34 -19.32
CA GLY A 188 -7.17 3.71 -18.08
C GLY A 188 -6.14 2.78 -17.44
N SER A 189 -4.92 2.74 -17.98
CA SER A 189 -3.76 2.16 -17.29
C SER A 189 -3.53 2.84 -15.94
N LEU A 190 -2.94 2.10 -15.01
CA LEU A 190 -2.55 2.59 -13.69
C LEU A 190 -1.04 2.58 -13.59
N GLU A 191 -0.45 3.74 -13.29
CA GLU A 191 0.91 3.83 -12.79
C GLU A 191 0.87 3.72 -11.27
N LEU A 192 1.65 2.79 -10.72
CA LEU A 192 1.73 2.55 -9.27
C LEU A 192 2.98 3.22 -8.69
N ASP A 193 2.88 3.71 -7.45
CA ASP A 193 4.03 4.25 -6.72
C ASP A 193 5.09 3.17 -6.50
N PRO A 194 6.29 3.28 -7.11
CA PRO A 194 7.34 2.28 -6.97
C PRO A 194 7.81 2.08 -5.53
N ALA A 195 7.68 3.10 -4.66
CA ALA A 195 8.04 3.00 -3.26
C ALA A 195 7.15 2.00 -2.49
N SER A 196 5.94 1.77 -3.00
CA SER A 196 4.94 0.87 -2.42
C SER A 196 4.92 -0.51 -3.07
N LEU A 197 5.77 -0.77 -4.09
CA LEU A 197 5.86 -2.07 -4.72
C LEU A 197 6.90 -2.98 -4.03
N PRO A 198 6.68 -4.32 -4.04
CA PRO A 198 7.73 -5.24 -3.64
C PRO A 198 8.97 -5.00 -4.51
N LYS A 199 10.13 -4.85 -3.87
CA LYS A 199 11.39 -4.77 -4.60
C LYS A 199 11.52 -6.06 -5.41
N LYS A 200 11.68 -5.94 -6.72
CA LYS A 200 12.15 -7.07 -7.55
C LYS A 200 13.46 -7.50 -6.91
N VAL A 201 13.48 -8.67 -6.28
CA VAL A 201 14.74 -9.33 -5.96
C VAL A 201 15.41 -9.48 -7.31
N VAL A 202 16.48 -8.71 -7.55
CA VAL A 202 17.37 -9.03 -8.66
C VAL A 202 17.77 -10.47 -8.39
N GLU A 203 17.35 -11.40 -9.24
CA GLU A 203 17.90 -12.75 -9.27
C GLU A 203 19.39 -12.57 -9.56
N THR A 204 20.18 -12.36 -8.51
CA THR A 204 21.62 -12.21 -8.63
C THR A 204 22.19 -13.58 -8.91
N ALA A 205 22.64 -13.74 -10.14
CA ALA A 205 23.54 -14.75 -10.67
C ALA A 205 22.99 -16.18 -10.75
N ASN A 206 23.18 -16.77 -11.93
CA ASN A 206 23.05 -18.20 -12.15
C ASN A 206 24.01 -18.93 -11.21
N PRO A 207 23.61 -20.05 -10.57
CA PRO A 207 24.52 -20.90 -9.81
C PRO A 207 25.69 -21.46 -10.65
N GLU A 208 25.62 -21.36 -11.98
CA GLU A 208 26.64 -21.82 -12.92
C GLU A 208 27.82 -20.84 -13.06
N ASP A 209 27.72 -19.61 -12.56
CA ASP A 209 28.83 -18.62 -12.61
C ASP A 209 29.96 -18.91 -11.61
N PHE A 210 29.93 -20.03 -10.89
CA PHE A 210 30.95 -20.45 -9.90
C PHE A 210 31.55 -21.83 -10.13
N ILE A 211 31.42 -22.40 -11.34
CA ILE A 211 32.15 -23.61 -11.70
C ILE A 211 33.32 -23.22 -12.61
N GLU A 212 34.50 -23.11 -12.00
CA GLU A 212 35.78 -23.31 -12.69
C GLU A 212 36.37 -24.65 -12.23
#